data_AF-A0A835JNN4-F1
#
_entry.id   AF-A0A835JNN4-F1
#
_cell.length_a   1.000
_cell.length_b   1.000
_cell.length_c   1.000
_cell.angle_alpha   90.00
_cell.angle_beta   90.00
_cell.angle_gamma   90.00
#
_symmetry.space_group_name_H-M   'P 1'
#
loop_
_entity.id
_entity.type
_entity.pdbx_description
1 polymer ?
#
loop_
_entity_poly.entity_id
_entity_poly.type
_entity_poly.pdbx_seq_one_letter_code
_entity_poly.pdbx_strand_id
1 'polypeptide(L)'
;MAYQNESQLNSPLRKLGRGKVEIKRIENTTNRQVTFCKRRNGLLKKAYELSVLCDAEVALIVFSSRGRLYEYSNNSVKSTIERYKKACADSSSNGSVCEANAQFYQQEAAKLRSQIGNLQNSNRNMLGESLSALSVKELKSLETKLEKGISRIRSKKEIDLHNNNQLLRAKIAENERKRQNMNLMPGGASFEIMQPQQFDSRNYSQVHGLPPANHYSHEDQMSLQLV
;
A
#
# COMPACT_ATOMS: atom_id res chain seq x y z
N MET A 1 11.29 -30.36 84.90
CA MET A 1 10.49 -30.97 83.82
C MET A 1 9.51 -29.89 83.37
N ALA A 2 9.72 -29.13 82.28
CA ALA A 2 9.57 -29.53 80.87
C ALA A 2 8.31 -30.40 80.69
N TYR A 3 7.25 -29.96 80.01
CA TYR A 3 7.20 -29.66 78.57
C TYR A 3 6.22 -28.53 78.19
N GLN A 4 6.55 -27.87 77.07
CA GLN A 4 5.82 -26.84 76.33
C GLN A 4 4.79 -27.43 75.33
N ASN A 5 3.85 -26.57 74.92
CA ASN A 5 3.23 -26.41 73.59
C ASN A 5 2.39 -27.55 72.97
N GLU A 6 1.13 -27.23 72.65
CA GLU A 6 0.73 -27.13 71.23
C GLU A 6 -0.15 -25.89 71.01
N SER A 7 0.42 -24.98 70.24
CA SER A 7 -0.13 -23.75 69.72
C SER A 7 -1.28 -24.00 68.74
N GLN A 8 -2.46 -23.47 69.05
CA GLN A 8 -3.52 -23.22 68.08
C GLN A 8 -3.05 -22.17 67.06
N LEU A 9 -2.42 -22.61 65.98
CA LEU A 9 -2.17 -21.78 64.81
C LEU A 9 -3.34 -21.92 63.84
N ASN A 10 -4.40 -21.16 64.06
CA ASN A 10 -5.39 -20.85 63.02
C ASN A 10 -5.99 -19.48 63.29
N SER A 11 -5.17 -18.44 63.16
CA SER A 11 -5.68 -17.08 62.98
C SER A 11 -6.28 -16.98 61.57
N PRO A 12 -7.54 -16.55 61.39
CA PRO A 12 -8.08 -16.30 60.06
C PRO A 12 -7.26 -15.16 59.43
N LEU A 13 -6.71 -15.40 58.24
CA LEU A 13 -6.09 -14.36 57.43
C LEU A 13 -7.09 -13.22 57.28
N ARG A 14 -6.89 -12.15 58.05
CA ARG A 14 -7.57 -10.88 57.84
C ARG A 14 -7.32 -10.52 56.38
N LYS A 15 -8.40 -10.38 55.60
CA LYS A 15 -8.32 -9.84 54.23
C LYS A 15 -7.52 -8.54 54.30
N LEU A 16 -6.29 -8.57 53.81
CA LEU A 16 -5.46 -7.39 53.66
C LEU A 16 -6.27 -6.40 52.82
N GLY A 17 -6.53 -5.22 53.39
CA GLY A 17 -7.25 -4.15 52.70
C GLY A 17 -6.54 -3.71 51.42
N ARG A 18 -7.18 -2.84 50.64
CA ARG A 18 -6.58 -2.30 49.42
C ARG A 18 -5.34 -1.46 49.74
N GLY A 19 -4.15 -2.02 49.54
CA GLY A 19 -2.88 -1.31 49.72
C GLY A 19 -2.66 -0.18 48.71
N LYS A 20 -1.89 0.84 49.11
CA LYS A 20 -1.41 1.89 48.20
C LYS A 20 -0.45 1.28 47.17
N VAL A 21 -0.59 1.69 45.90
CA VAL A 21 0.28 1.27 44.79
C VAL A 21 0.92 2.49 44.14
N GLU A 22 2.15 2.36 43.67
CA GLU A 22 2.84 3.42 42.91
C GLU A 22 2.21 3.61 41.52
N ILE A 23 2.19 4.85 41.03
CA ILE A 23 1.72 5.18 39.68
C ILE A 23 2.88 4.98 38.69
N LYS A 24 3.12 3.71 38.37
CA LYS A 24 4.03 3.25 37.31
C LYS A 24 3.46 2.00 36.62
N ARG A 25 4.07 1.58 35.51
CA ARG A 25 3.68 0.34 34.83
C ARG A 25 3.82 -0.85 35.79
N ILE A 26 2.78 -1.68 35.90
CA ILE A 26 2.83 -2.91 36.70
C ILE A 26 3.55 -3.96 35.85
N GLU A 27 4.73 -4.41 36.29
CA GLU A 27 5.53 -5.36 35.51
C GLU A 27 4.93 -6.77 35.48
N ASN A 28 4.46 -7.26 36.64
CA ASN A 28 3.80 -8.55 36.74
C ASN A 28 2.52 -8.59 35.86
N THR A 29 2.52 -9.49 34.87
CA THR A 29 1.48 -9.57 33.83
C THR A 29 0.10 -9.92 34.40
N THR A 30 0.02 -10.86 35.35
CA THR A 30 -1.23 -11.28 36.01
C THR A 30 -1.81 -10.14 36.85
N ASN A 31 -1.00 -9.49 37.68
CA ASN A 31 -1.43 -8.34 38.49
C ASN A 31 -1.85 -7.16 37.61
N ARG A 32 -1.13 -6.93 36.50
CA ARG A 32 -1.48 -5.91 35.51
C ARG A 32 -2.83 -6.20 34.86
N GLN A 33 -3.10 -7.45 34.48
CA GLN A 33 -4.37 -7.84 33.87
C GLN A 33 -5.54 -7.69 34.86
N VAL A 34 -5.40 -8.18 36.08
CA VAL A 34 -6.43 -8.05 37.12
C VAL A 34 -6.70 -6.58 37.43
N THR A 35 -5.63 -5.77 37.56
CA THR A 35 -5.75 -4.33 37.80
C THR A 35 -6.40 -3.61 36.64
N PHE A 36 -6.03 -3.94 35.39
CA PHE A 36 -6.65 -3.39 34.19
C PHE A 36 -8.15 -3.65 34.19
N CYS A 37 -8.58 -4.91 34.40
CA CYS A 37 -10.01 -5.24 34.46
C CYS A 37 -10.76 -4.43 35.52
N LYS A 38 -10.19 -4.31 36.72
CA LYS A 38 -10.81 -3.55 37.83
C LYS A 38 -10.84 -2.05 37.56
N ARG A 39 -9.72 -1.45 37.13
CA ARG A 39 -9.62 -0.01 36.88
C ARG A 39 -10.43 0.42 35.66
N ARG A 40 -10.39 -0.35 34.57
CA ARG A 40 -11.22 -0.12 33.38
C ARG A 40 -12.70 -0.09 33.75
N ASN A 41 -13.19 -1.10 34.49
CA ASN A 41 -14.59 -1.13 34.93
C ASN A 41 -14.92 0.03 35.87
N GLY A 42 -14.02 0.38 36.79
CA GLY A 42 -14.20 1.55 37.66
C GLY A 42 -14.28 2.86 36.89
N LEU A 43 -13.44 3.02 35.86
CA LEU A 43 -13.42 4.21 35.00
C LEU A 43 -14.69 4.29 34.14
N LEU A 44 -15.15 3.17 33.57
CA LEU A 44 -16.41 3.10 32.83
C LEU A 44 -17.60 3.51 33.72
N LYS A 45 -17.64 3.01 34.96
CA LYS A 45 -18.67 3.41 35.93
C LYS A 45 -18.63 4.90 36.24
N LYS A 46 -17.44 5.48 36.40
CA LYS A 46 -17.29 6.92 36.65
C LYS A 46 -17.70 7.77 35.46
N ALA A 47 -17.37 7.34 34.23
CA ALA A 47 -17.82 8.01 33.01
C ALA A 47 -19.36 7.99 32.89
N TYR A 48 -19.97 6.83 33.20
CA TYR A 48 -21.43 6.70 33.26
C TYR A 48 -22.06 7.61 34.31
N GLU A 49 -21.58 7.57 35.56
CA GLU A 49 -22.06 8.42 36.65
C GLU A 49 -22.00 9.90 36.26
N LEU A 50 -20.88 10.36 35.69
CA LEU A 50 -20.72 11.75 35.25
C LEU A 50 -21.72 12.13 34.15
N SER A 51 -21.89 11.27 33.14
CA SER A 51 -22.82 11.54 32.04
C SER A 51 -24.26 11.69 32.52
N VAL A 52 -24.69 10.85 33.47
CA VAL A 52 -26.07 10.84 33.98
C VAL A 52 -26.29 11.97 34.99
N LEU A 53 -25.38 12.18 35.93
CA LEU A 53 -25.56 13.15 37.01
C LEU A 53 -25.49 14.60 36.51
N CYS A 54 -24.74 14.85 35.44
CA CYS A 54 -24.48 16.20 34.94
C CYS A 54 -25.03 16.44 33.53
N ASP A 55 -25.77 15.49 32.96
CA ASP A 55 -26.23 15.52 31.56
C ASP A 55 -25.09 15.87 30.58
N ALA A 56 -23.92 15.29 30.84
CA ALA A 56 -22.71 15.57 30.08
C ALA A 56 -22.52 14.54 28.96
N GLU A 57 -22.17 15.00 27.75
CA GLU A 57 -21.72 14.10 26.69
C GLU A 57 -20.32 13.58 27.01
N VAL A 58 -20.20 12.26 27.18
CA VAL A 58 -18.94 11.61 27.59
C VAL A 58 -18.69 10.41 26.70
N ALA A 59 -17.50 10.36 26.09
CA ALA A 59 -16.98 9.19 25.40
C ALA A 59 -15.64 8.75 26.03
N LEU A 60 -15.49 7.44 26.23
CA LEU A 60 -14.29 6.81 26.77
C LEU A 60 -13.87 5.65 25.87
N ILE A 61 -12.59 5.61 25.49
CA ILE A 61 -12.00 4.57 24.64
C ILE A 61 -10.77 4.01 25.34
N VAL A 62 -10.70 2.69 25.49
CA VAL A 62 -9.58 1.99 26.14
C VAL A 62 -9.15 0.79 25.30
N PHE A 63 -7.91 0.84 24.80
CA PHE A 63 -7.27 -0.33 24.19
C PHE A 63 -6.43 -1.08 25.22
N SER A 64 -6.66 -2.39 25.34
CA SER A 64 -5.73 -3.24 26.09
C SER A 64 -4.41 -3.42 25.34
N SER A 65 -3.35 -3.85 26.04
CA SER A 65 -2.07 -4.18 25.41
C SER A 65 -2.16 -5.32 24.38
N ARG A 66 -3.28 -6.05 24.33
CA ARG A 66 -3.56 -7.08 23.32
C ARG A 66 -4.42 -6.56 22.17
N GLY A 67 -4.65 -5.25 22.07
CA GLY A 67 -5.46 -4.62 21.02
C GLY A 67 -6.97 -4.71 21.21
N ARG A 68 -7.48 -5.39 22.26
CA ARG A 68 -8.94 -5.41 22.53
C ARG A 68 -9.43 -4.02 22.90
N LEU A 69 -10.49 -3.57 22.22
CA LEU A 69 -11.22 -2.33 22.46
C LEU A 69 -12.25 -2.49 23.57
N TYR A 70 -12.32 -1.49 24.44
CA TYR A 70 -13.38 -1.31 25.42
C TYR A 70 -13.79 0.15 25.39
N GLU A 71 -15.09 0.41 25.26
CA GLU A 71 -15.59 1.78 25.12
C GLU A 71 -16.87 2.00 25.90
N TYR A 72 -17.15 3.28 26.16
CA TYR A 72 -18.41 3.77 26.69
C TYR A 72 -18.73 5.11 26.03
N SER A 73 -20.01 5.32 25.74
CA SER A 73 -20.56 6.58 25.27
C SER A 73 -22.04 6.63 25.65
N ASN A 74 -22.52 7.80 26.07
CA ASN A 74 -23.97 8.01 26.30
C ASN A 74 -24.73 8.25 24.99
N ASN A 75 -24.04 8.65 23.92
CA ASN A 75 -24.57 8.70 22.56
C ASN A 75 -23.70 7.80 21.64
N SER A 76 -23.07 8.34 20.61
CA SER A 76 -22.13 7.62 19.76
C SER A 76 -20.71 8.14 19.94
N VAL A 77 -19.74 7.23 20.13
CA VAL A 77 -18.30 7.55 20.16
C VAL A 77 -17.91 8.33 18.91
N LYS A 78 -18.43 7.92 17.74
CA LYS A 78 -18.16 8.59 16.46
C LYS A 78 -18.65 10.04 16.49
N SER A 79 -19.89 10.26 16.94
CA SER A 79 -20.49 11.59 17.01
C SER A 79 -19.77 12.50 18.00
N THR A 80 -19.35 11.98 19.17
CA THR A 80 -18.58 12.75 20.15
C THR A 80 -17.20 13.13 19.61
N ILE A 81 -16.52 12.22 18.90
CA ILE A 81 -15.25 12.52 18.21
C ILE A 81 -15.45 13.58 17.13
N GLU A 82 -16.53 13.50 16.33
CA GLU A 82 -16.85 14.50 15.30
C GLU A 82 -17.10 15.87 15.92
N ARG A 83 -17.88 15.94 17.01
CA ARG A 83 -18.11 17.17 17.77
C ARG A 83 -16.80 17.75 18.31
N TYR A 84 -15.92 16.91 18.87
CA TYR A 84 -14.59 17.32 19.33
C TYR A 84 -13.75 17.90 18.20
N LYS A 85 -13.70 17.22 17.04
CA LYS A 85 -12.96 17.70 15.86
C LYS A 85 -13.47 19.06 15.39
N LYS A 86 -14.80 19.25 15.35
CA LYS A 86 -15.41 20.54 14.98
C LYS A 86 -15.06 21.64 15.99
N ALA A 87 -15.21 21.35 17.29
CA ALA A 87 -14.88 22.31 18.34
C ALA A 87 -13.40 22.73 18.28
N CYS A 88 -12.48 21.80 18.02
CA CYS A 88 -11.06 22.12 17.84
C CYS A 88 -10.77 22.97 16.59
N ALA A 89 -11.51 22.77 15.50
CA ALA A 89 -11.35 23.56 14.27
C ALA A 89 -11.85 25.01 14.43
N ASP A 90 -12.95 25.19 15.17
CA ASP A 90 -13.55 26.50 15.43
C ASP A 90 -12.75 27.32 16.47
N SER A 91 -12.05 26.64 17.40
CA SER A 91 -11.18 27.26 18.39
C SER A 91 -9.75 27.39 17.89
N SER A 92 -9.45 28.39 17.05
CA SER A 92 -8.11 28.68 16.51
C SER A 92 -7.06 29.15 17.55
N SER A 93 -7.22 28.80 18.84
CA SER A 93 -6.45 29.42 19.92
C SER A 93 -5.71 28.48 20.87
N ASN A 94 -5.51 27.19 20.56
CA ASN A 94 -4.43 26.41 21.19
C ASN A 94 -4.23 25.08 20.47
N GLY A 95 -3.06 24.93 19.83
CA GLY A 95 -2.65 23.78 19.04
C GLY A 95 -2.92 22.45 19.75
N SER A 96 -3.99 21.79 19.32
CA SER A 96 -4.26 20.40 19.68
C SER A 96 -3.33 19.48 18.88
N VAL A 97 -2.86 18.38 19.47
CA VAL A 97 -2.07 17.35 18.76
C VAL A 97 -2.79 16.84 17.50
N CYS A 98 -4.14 16.89 17.51
CA CYS A 98 -4.96 16.56 16.35
C CYS A 98 -4.75 17.54 15.18
N GLU A 99 -4.56 18.82 15.47
CA GLU A 99 -4.35 19.87 14.48
C GLU A 99 -2.94 19.76 13.85
N ALA A 100 -1.92 19.50 14.68
CA ALA A 100 -0.55 19.28 14.21
C ALA A 100 -0.44 18.09 13.23
N ASN A 101 -1.11 16.97 13.55
CA ASN A 101 -1.10 15.80 12.68
C ASN A 101 -1.90 16.01 11.39
N ALA A 102 -3.05 16.68 11.47
CA ALA A 102 -3.86 16.99 10.29
C ALA A 102 -3.13 17.94 9.33
N GLN A 103 -2.49 18.99 9.85
CA GLN A 103 -1.69 19.92 9.06
C GLN A 103 -0.49 19.24 8.40
N PHE A 104 0.20 18.34 9.11
CA PHE A 104 1.32 17.57 8.53
C PHE A 104 0.87 16.76 7.31
N TYR A 105 -0.20 15.97 7.43
CA TYR A 105 -0.70 15.17 6.31
C TYR A 105 -1.26 16.04 5.17
N GLN A 106 -1.84 17.19 5.49
CA GLN A 106 -2.29 18.14 4.47
C GLN A 106 -1.12 18.73 3.67
N GLN A 107 -0.01 19.08 4.34
CA GLN A 107 1.20 19.55 3.68
C GLN A 107 1.83 18.46 2.80
N GLU A 108 1.93 17.22 3.31
CA GLU A 108 2.45 16.10 2.53
C GLU A 108 1.56 15.81 1.31
N ALA A 109 0.24 15.84 1.46
CA ALA A 109 -0.68 15.69 0.35
C ALA A 109 -0.52 16.82 -0.69
N ALA A 110 -0.31 18.06 -0.26
CA ALA A 110 -0.08 19.18 -1.17
C ALA A 110 1.24 19.02 -1.95
N LYS A 111 2.32 18.60 -1.28
CA LYS A 111 3.60 18.29 -1.93
C LYS A 111 3.45 17.18 -2.98
N LEU A 112 2.77 16.09 -2.64
CA LEU A 112 2.53 14.98 -3.57
C LEU A 112 1.69 15.44 -4.78
N ARG A 113 0.63 16.23 -4.58
CA ARG A 113 -0.16 16.80 -5.69
C ARG A 113 0.69 17.67 -6.61
N SER A 114 1.57 18.50 -6.05
CA SER A 114 2.49 19.32 -6.83
C SER A 114 3.47 18.46 -7.65
N GLN A 115 4.05 17.41 -7.04
CA GLN A 115 4.93 16.47 -7.74
C GLN A 115 4.21 15.75 -8.90
N ILE A 116 2.96 15.32 -8.68
CA ILE A 116 2.13 14.71 -9.73
C ILE A 116 1.92 15.69 -10.89
N GLY A 117 1.55 16.94 -10.59
CA GLY A 117 1.38 17.97 -11.62
C GLY A 117 2.65 18.23 -12.41
N ASN A 118 3.80 18.30 -11.74
CA ASN A 118 5.10 18.50 -12.38
C ASN A 118 5.49 17.32 -13.29
N LEU A 119 5.27 16.08 -12.84
CA LEU A 119 5.53 14.88 -13.64
C LEU A 119 4.61 14.80 -14.86
N GLN A 120 3.33 15.09 -14.68
CA GLN A 120 2.36 15.13 -15.77
C GLN A 120 2.75 16.18 -16.82
N ASN A 121 3.08 17.40 -16.39
CA ASN A 121 3.55 18.45 -17.30
C ASN A 121 4.86 18.05 -18.01
N SER A 122 5.82 17.46 -17.29
CA SER A 122 7.05 16.97 -17.91
C SER A 122 6.78 15.90 -18.97
N ASN A 123 5.80 15.02 -18.74
CA ASN A 123 5.46 13.97 -19.70
C ASN A 123 4.79 14.55 -20.95
N ARG A 124 3.88 15.52 -20.77
CA ARG A 124 3.26 16.28 -21.87
C ARG A 124 4.32 16.99 -22.73
N ASN A 125 5.28 17.65 -22.09
CA ASN A 125 6.38 18.31 -22.80
C ASN A 125 7.22 17.30 -23.59
N MET A 126 7.55 16.13 -23.00
CA MET A 126 8.27 15.06 -23.71
C MET A 126 7.51 14.52 -24.92
N LEU A 127 6.17 14.58 -24.90
CA LEU A 127 5.30 14.21 -26.03
C LEU A 127 5.13 15.35 -27.05
N GLY A 128 5.73 16.51 -26.81
CA GLY A 128 5.66 17.68 -27.70
C GLY A 128 4.45 18.59 -27.45
N GLU A 129 3.72 18.40 -26.35
CA GLU A 129 2.60 19.27 -25.97
C GLU A 129 3.07 20.48 -25.14
N SER A 130 2.28 21.57 -25.14
CA SER A 130 2.45 22.74 -24.25
C SER A 130 3.84 23.38 -24.24
N LEU A 131 4.61 23.23 -25.33
CA LEU A 131 5.99 23.71 -25.43
C LEU A 131 6.12 25.24 -25.38
N SER A 132 5.07 25.97 -25.76
CA SER A 132 5.04 27.43 -25.73
C SER A 132 5.18 28.02 -24.32
N ALA A 133 4.87 27.24 -23.28
CA ALA A 133 5.03 27.65 -21.89
C ALA A 133 6.47 27.49 -21.37
N LEU A 134 7.36 26.85 -22.13
CA LEU A 134 8.75 26.62 -21.73
C LEU A 134 9.66 27.77 -22.16
N SER A 135 10.61 28.11 -21.30
CA SER A 135 11.71 28.99 -21.68
C SER A 135 12.66 28.30 -22.66
N VAL A 136 13.43 29.10 -23.40
CA VAL A 136 14.45 28.60 -24.35
C VAL A 136 15.46 27.65 -23.67
N LYS A 137 15.82 27.93 -22.41
CA LYS A 137 16.72 27.06 -21.62
C LYS A 137 16.09 25.70 -21.34
N GLU A 138 14.82 25.68 -20.96
CA GLU A 138 14.08 24.45 -20.67
C GLU A 138 13.84 23.63 -21.94
N LEU A 139 13.52 24.30 -23.05
CA LEU A 139 13.33 23.65 -24.35
C LEU A 139 14.63 22.99 -24.83
N LYS A 140 15.77 23.67 -24.72
CA LYS A 140 17.09 23.10 -25.04
C LYS A 140 17.44 21.91 -24.14
N SER A 141 17.07 21.97 -22.85
CA SER A 141 17.25 20.84 -21.93
C SER A 141 16.40 19.64 -22.34
N LEU A 142 15.15 19.89 -22.75
CA LEU A 142 14.22 18.87 -23.23
C LEU A 142 14.74 18.20 -24.51
N GLU A 143 15.18 18.99 -25.49
CA GLU A 143 15.82 18.52 -26.72
C GLU A 143 17.02 17.62 -26.41
N THR A 144 17.94 18.08 -25.55
CA THR A 144 19.11 17.28 -25.15
C THR A 144 18.72 15.94 -24.52
N LYS A 145 17.63 15.90 -23.72
CA LYS A 145 17.14 14.65 -23.13
C LYS A 145 16.57 13.71 -24.20
N LEU A 146 15.80 14.24 -25.15
CA LEU A 146 15.24 13.46 -26.26
C LEU A 146 16.33 12.91 -27.18
N GLU A 147 17.32 13.72 -27.54
CA GLU A 147 18.47 13.30 -28.36
C GLU A 147 19.24 12.15 -27.71
N LYS A 148 19.53 12.26 -26.41
CA LYS A 148 20.17 11.18 -25.64
C LYS A 148 19.31 9.91 -25.63
N GLY A 149 17.99 10.05 -25.47
CA GLY A 149 17.05 8.92 -25.54
C GLY A 149 17.08 8.22 -26.90
N ILE A 150 16.97 8.99 -27.99
CA ILE A 150 17.00 8.49 -29.37
C ILE A 150 18.34 7.82 -29.68
N SER A 151 19.45 8.43 -29.27
CA SER A 151 20.80 7.87 -29.45
C SER A 151 20.93 6.48 -28.80
N ARG A 152 20.46 6.33 -27.56
CA ARG A 152 20.44 5.03 -26.85
C ARG A 152 19.59 3.99 -27.56
N ILE A 153 18.39 4.37 -28.01
CA ILE A 153 17.49 3.47 -28.74
C ILE A 153 18.15 3.01 -30.05
N ARG A 154 18.76 3.94 -30.80
CA ARG A 154 19.43 3.64 -32.07
C ARG A 154 20.60 2.68 -31.88
N SER A 155 21.48 2.97 -30.91
CA SER A 155 22.63 2.12 -30.60
C SER A 155 22.19 0.71 -30.20
N LYS A 156 21.16 0.58 -29.36
CA LYS A 156 20.62 -0.74 -29.00
C LYS A 156 20.07 -1.50 -30.21
N LYS A 157 19.26 -0.83 -31.05
CA LYS A 157 18.72 -1.44 -32.27
C LYS A 157 19.81 -1.88 -33.23
N GLU A 158 20.90 -1.13 -33.34
CA GLU A 158 22.05 -1.48 -34.19
C GLU A 158 22.74 -2.75 -33.71
N ILE A 159 22.98 -2.87 -32.40
CA ILE A 159 23.55 -4.08 -31.79
C ILE A 159 22.62 -5.28 -32.01
N ASP A 160 21.32 -5.13 -31.76
CA ASP A 160 20.33 -6.21 -31.94
C ASP A 160 20.25 -6.64 -33.41
N LEU A 161 20.24 -5.69 -34.35
CA LEU A 161 20.25 -5.96 -35.80
C LEU A 161 21.53 -6.70 -36.21
N HIS A 162 22.68 -6.27 -35.67
CA HIS A 162 23.98 -6.89 -35.94
C HIS A 162 24.01 -8.35 -35.46
N ASN A 163 23.53 -8.60 -34.24
CA ASN A 163 23.43 -9.94 -33.66
C ASN A 163 22.49 -10.85 -34.49
N ASN A 164 21.32 -10.33 -34.90
CA ASN A 164 20.38 -11.07 -35.74
C ASN A 164 21.00 -11.42 -37.11
N ASN A 165 21.72 -10.49 -37.72
CA ASN A 165 22.43 -10.74 -38.98
C ASN A 165 23.51 -11.83 -38.82
N GLN A 166 24.29 -11.79 -37.74
CA GLN A 166 25.28 -12.84 -37.46
C GLN A 166 24.63 -14.22 -37.31
N LEU A 167 23.51 -14.30 -36.57
CA LEU A 167 22.76 -15.54 -36.39
C LEU A 167 22.22 -16.10 -37.71
N LEU A 168 21.66 -15.23 -38.57
CA LEU A 168 21.16 -15.63 -39.89
C LEU A 168 22.29 -16.15 -40.78
N ARG A 169 23.46 -15.48 -40.78
CA ARG A 169 24.64 -15.95 -41.53
C ARG A 169 25.10 -17.32 -41.04
N ALA A 170 25.13 -17.55 -39.74
CA ALA A 170 25.49 -18.86 -39.18
C ALA A 170 24.49 -19.96 -39.59
N LYS A 171 23.18 -19.68 -39.56
CA LYS A 171 22.14 -20.62 -40.03
C LYS A 171 22.22 -20.92 -41.52
N ILE A 172 22.52 -19.92 -42.35
CA ILE A 172 22.72 -20.13 -43.80
C ILE A 172 23.90 -21.09 -44.02
N ALA A 173 25.04 -20.82 -43.38
CA ALA A 173 26.22 -21.69 -43.49
C ALA A 173 25.95 -23.13 -43.00
N GLU A 174 25.16 -23.30 -41.93
CA GLU A 174 24.76 -24.62 -41.45
C GLU A 174 23.87 -25.36 -42.47
N ASN A 175 22.88 -24.67 -43.05
CA ASN A 175 22.00 -25.25 -44.06
C ASN A 175 22.77 -25.62 -45.34
N GLU A 176 23.73 -24.81 -45.76
CA GLU A 176 24.60 -25.13 -46.90
C GLU A 176 25.43 -26.39 -46.63
N ARG A 177 25.99 -26.54 -45.43
CA ARG A 177 26.70 -27.76 -45.01
C ARG A 177 25.78 -28.99 -45.02
N LYS A 178 24.54 -28.86 -44.51
CA LYS A 178 23.55 -29.95 -44.54
C LYS A 178 23.20 -30.37 -45.97
N ARG A 179 23.03 -29.41 -46.90
CA ARG A 179 22.77 -29.70 -48.32
C ARG A 179 23.96 -30.38 -49.00
N GLN A 180 25.18 -29.92 -48.73
CA GLN A 180 26.39 -30.59 -49.25
C GLN A 180 26.48 -32.03 -48.73
N ASN A 181 26.24 -32.26 -47.44
CA ASN A 181 26.28 -33.60 -46.86
C ASN A 181 25.21 -34.55 -47.45
N MET A 182 24.01 -34.03 -47.76
CA MET A 182 22.95 -34.80 -48.44
C MET A 182 23.29 -35.15 -49.88
N ASN A 183 24.03 -34.29 -50.59
CA ASN A 183 24.42 -34.53 -51.99
C ASN A 183 25.57 -35.56 -52.13
N LEU A 184 26.23 -35.96 -51.04
CA LEU A 184 27.30 -36.98 -51.06
C LEU A 184 26.81 -38.40 -50.68
N MET A 185 25.50 -38.63 -50.48
CA MET A 185 24.95 -39.97 -50.24
C MET A 185 24.56 -40.64 -51.58
N PRO A 186 25.16 -41.80 -51.94
CA PRO A 186 24.84 -42.49 -53.18
C PRO A 186 23.55 -43.33 -53.02
N GLY A 187 22.54 -43.02 -53.85
CA GLY A 187 21.52 -43.95 -54.36
C GLY A 187 20.65 -44.71 -53.35
N GLY A 188 19.41 -44.25 -53.19
CA GLY A 188 18.29 -45.04 -52.67
C GLY A 188 16.97 -44.47 -53.16
N ALA A 189 16.38 -45.11 -54.16
CA ALA A 189 15.16 -44.68 -54.84
C ALA A 189 13.95 -44.54 -53.88
N SER A 190 13.34 -43.35 -53.88
CA SER A 190 11.89 -43.09 -53.82
C SER A 190 11.69 -41.57 -53.75
N PHE A 191 11.22 -40.99 -54.86
CA PHE A 191 11.03 -39.55 -55.00
C PHE A 191 9.65 -39.18 -54.41
N GLU A 192 9.60 -38.82 -53.14
CA GLU A 192 8.47 -38.04 -52.61
C GLU A 192 8.86 -36.56 -52.62
N ILE A 193 8.22 -35.80 -53.52
CA ILE A 193 8.30 -34.34 -53.57
C ILE A 193 7.64 -33.82 -52.30
N MET A 194 8.43 -33.57 -51.26
CA MET A 194 7.98 -32.81 -50.11
C MET A 194 7.98 -31.33 -50.52
N GLN A 195 6.77 -30.78 -50.69
CA GLN A 195 6.55 -29.37 -51.03
C GLN A 195 7.38 -28.45 -50.11
N PRO A 196 7.91 -27.32 -50.64
CA PRO A 196 8.55 -26.34 -49.78
C PRO A 196 7.46 -25.73 -48.88
N GLN A 197 7.50 -26.07 -47.59
CA GLN A 197 6.73 -25.36 -46.57
C GLN A 197 7.10 -23.88 -46.69
N GLN A 198 6.13 -23.07 -47.12
CA GLN A 198 6.25 -21.62 -47.11
C GLN A 198 6.50 -21.19 -45.67
N PHE A 199 7.72 -20.73 -45.39
CA PHE A 199 8.08 -20.26 -44.08
C PHE A 199 7.42 -18.89 -43.87
N ASP A 200 6.25 -18.89 -43.22
CA ASP A 200 5.51 -17.68 -42.91
C ASP A 200 6.33 -16.85 -41.89
N SER A 201 6.90 -15.75 -42.35
CA SER A 201 7.74 -14.84 -41.55
C SER A 201 6.93 -14.02 -40.53
N ARG A 202 5.66 -14.38 -40.29
CA ARG A 202 4.73 -13.61 -39.44
C ARG A 202 4.74 -13.95 -37.96
N ASN A 203 5.53 -14.93 -37.51
CA ASN A 203 5.50 -15.30 -36.09
C ASN A 203 6.51 -14.54 -35.21
N TYR A 204 6.59 -13.22 -35.39
CA TYR A 204 7.19 -12.33 -34.39
C TYR A 204 6.13 -11.41 -33.82
N SER A 205 5.61 -11.80 -32.66
CA SER A 205 4.82 -11.00 -31.73
C SER A 205 3.49 -10.46 -32.26
N GLN A 206 2.43 -11.23 -32.01
CA GLN A 206 1.09 -10.70 -31.83
C GLN A 206 1.11 -9.71 -30.64
N VAL A 207 1.31 -8.42 -30.94
CA VAL A 207 0.88 -7.37 -30.02
C VAL A 207 -0.64 -7.38 -30.08
N HIS A 208 -1.29 -7.81 -29.00
CA HIS A 208 -2.73 -7.70 -28.87
C HIS A 208 -3.13 -6.22 -29.01
N GLY A 209 -3.54 -5.84 -30.22
CA GLY A 209 -4.41 -4.70 -30.44
C GLY A 209 -5.77 -5.01 -29.86
N LEU A 210 -6.31 -4.03 -29.15
CA LEU A 210 -7.63 -3.96 -28.54
C LEU A 210 -8.74 -4.58 -29.43
N PRO A 211 -9.70 -5.33 -28.88
CA PRO A 211 -10.85 -5.80 -29.63
C PRO A 211 -11.86 -4.66 -29.88
N PRO A 212 -12.67 -4.74 -30.95
CA PRO A 212 -13.69 -3.74 -31.24
C PRO A 212 -14.86 -3.86 -30.27
N ALA A 213 -15.48 -2.71 -29.99
CA ALA A 213 -16.74 -2.63 -29.26
C ALA A 213 -17.87 -3.31 -30.04
N ASN A 214 -18.63 -4.19 -29.40
CA ASN A 214 -20.07 -3.98 -29.25
C ASN A 214 -20.76 -5.00 -28.32
N HIS A 215 -21.61 -4.42 -27.46
CA HIS A 215 -22.86 -4.95 -26.91
C HIS A 215 -22.85 -6.26 -26.12
N TYR A 216 -23.02 -6.16 -24.80
CA TYR A 216 -24.10 -6.85 -24.09
C TYR A 216 -24.58 -6.02 -22.89
N SER A 217 -25.89 -5.84 -22.85
CA SER A 217 -26.70 -5.31 -21.76
C SER A 217 -26.63 -6.20 -20.53
N HIS A 218 -26.52 -5.62 -19.33
CA HIS A 218 -27.36 -6.02 -18.20
C HIS A 218 -27.28 -4.98 -17.08
N GLU A 219 -28.45 -4.67 -16.53
CA GLU A 219 -28.69 -3.89 -15.32
C GLU A 219 -27.83 -4.36 -14.14
N ASP A 220 -27.27 -3.41 -13.37
CA ASP A 220 -27.71 -3.28 -11.98
C ASP A 220 -27.31 -1.93 -11.38
N GLN A 221 -28.28 -1.30 -10.72
CA GLN A 221 -28.13 -0.06 -9.97
C GLN A 221 -27.28 -0.30 -8.71
N MET A 222 -26.29 0.55 -8.45
CA MET A 222 -25.92 0.87 -7.07
C MET A 222 -25.97 2.37 -6.87
N SER A 223 -27.03 2.77 -6.18
CA SER A 223 -27.25 4.07 -5.59
C SER A 223 -26.15 4.39 -4.56
N LEU A 224 -25.44 5.48 -4.81
CA LEU A 224 -24.74 6.21 -3.76
C LEU A 224 -25.77 7.07 -3.04
N GLN A 225 -26.18 6.67 -1.84
CA GLN A 225 -26.88 7.57 -0.94
C GLN A 225 -25.92 8.11 0.10
N LEU A 226 -25.76 9.43 0.03
CA LEU A 226 -25.14 10.30 0.98
C LEU A 226 -25.95 10.30 2.29
N VAL A 227 -25.34 9.87 3.39
CA VAL A 227 -25.55 10.38 4.76
C VAL A 227 -24.20 10.39 5.46
#